data_AF-D9CGI0-F1
#
_entry.id   AF-D9CGI0-F1
#
_cell.length_a   1.000
_cell.length_b   1.000
_cell.length_c   1.000
_cell.angle_alpha   90.00
_cell.angle_beta   90.00
_cell.angle_gamma   90.00
#
_symmetry.space_group_name_H-M   'P 1'
#
loop_
_entity.id
_entity.type
_entity.pdbx_description
1 polymer ?
#
loop_
_entity_poly.entity_id
_entity_poly.type
_entity_poly.pdbx_seq_one_letter_code
_entity_poly.pdbx_strand_id
1 'polypeptide(L)'
;MSEYELVVLNRARELFNFIHSVVSRQASVPRFEVFSLNNVLKAVMAGQEVTRFKNLTQAQLTAIDENILSALHELFSILDSIGLKVLDLASEKSPSIQKVAYTTYLRGKASANFIQLNTTGSVILTNPTTFLAELQNIVAVIHELYSMYNSLQELPSGERR
;
A
#
# COMPACT_ATOMS: atom_id res chain seq x y z
N MET A 1 1.84 -23.24 10.78
CA MET A 1 2.49 -21.93 10.57
C MET A 1 3.86 -21.99 11.23
N SER A 2 4.92 -21.89 10.44
CA SER A 2 6.28 -21.94 10.97
C SER A 2 6.62 -20.68 11.78
N GLU A 3 7.57 -20.77 12.71
CA GLU A 3 8.04 -19.63 13.52
C GLU A 3 8.54 -18.48 12.64
N TYR A 4 9.17 -18.82 11.51
CA TYR A 4 9.63 -17.86 10.50
C TYR A 4 8.47 -17.10 9.82
N GLU A 5 7.36 -17.77 9.49
CA GLU A 5 6.18 -17.12 8.89
C GLU A 5 5.53 -16.12 9.86
N LEU A 6 5.43 -16.49 11.15
CA LEU A 6 4.91 -15.60 12.18
C LEU A 6 5.77 -14.34 12.31
N VAL A 7 7.09 -14.49 12.28
CA VAL A 7 8.03 -13.36 12.33
C VAL A 7 7.85 -12.43 11.14
N VAL A 8 7.73 -12.95 9.91
CA VAL A 8 7.57 -12.11 8.71
C VAL A 8 6.22 -11.41 8.67
N LEU A 9 5.13 -12.08 9.10
CA LEU A 9 3.81 -11.44 9.21
C LEU A 9 3.80 -10.32 10.24
N ASN A 10 4.41 -10.55 11.40
CA ASN A 10 4.57 -9.52 12.42
C ASN A 10 5.40 -8.36 11.88
N ARG A 11 6.47 -8.65 11.14
CA ARG A 11 7.31 -7.62 10.52
C ARG A 11 6.54 -6.77 9.52
N ALA A 12 5.74 -7.38 8.63
CA ALA A 12 4.90 -6.63 7.70
C ALA A 12 3.91 -5.69 8.43
N ARG A 13 3.35 -6.15 9.55
CA ARG A 13 2.47 -5.35 10.40
C ARG A 13 3.20 -4.22 11.13
N GLU A 14 4.40 -4.48 11.63
CA GLU A 14 5.26 -3.46 12.25
C GLU A 14 5.61 -2.35 11.26
N LEU A 15 6.02 -2.71 10.04
CA LEU A 15 6.32 -1.75 8.98
C LEU A 15 5.11 -0.89 8.65
N PHE A 16 3.93 -1.50 8.51
CA PHE A 16 2.69 -0.76 8.30
C PHE A 16 2.37 0.18 9.47
N ASN A 17 2.44 -0.29 10.71
CA ASN A 17 2.15 0.52 11.89
C ASN A 17 3.11 1.71 12.02
N PHE A 18 4.40 1.48 11.72
CA PHE A 18 5.41 2.53 11.66
C PHE A 18 5.02 3.60 10.63
N ILE A 19 4.80 3.21 9.37
CA ILE A 19 4.44 4.15 8.29
C ILE A 19 3.14 4.88 8.62
N HIS A 20 2.11 4.15 9.05
CA HIS A 20 0.82 4.71 9.45
C HIS A 20 0.97 5.76 10.55
N SER A 21 1.75 5.47 11.60
CA SER A 21 1.95 6.41 12.70
C SER A 21 2.58 7.74 12.26
N VAL A 22 3.53 7.70 11.33
CA VAL A 22 4.22 8.90 10.83
C VAL A 22 3.30 9.68 9.91
N VAL A 23 2.67 9.00 8.95
CA VAL A 23 1.81 9.62 7.93
C VAL A 23 0.55 10.24 8.54
N SER A 24 -0.11 9.55 9.49
CA SER A 24 -1.30 10.09 10.16
C SER A 24 -0.98 11.34 10.97
N ARG A 25 0.20 11.43 11.59
CA ARG A 25 0.62 12.66 12.28
C ARG A 25 0.79 13.81 11.30
N GLN A 26 1.35 13.58 10.11
CA GLN A 26 1.50 14.61 9.09
C GLN A 26 0.16 15.11 8.53
N ALA A 27 -0.85 14.24 8.40
CA ALA A 27 -2.18 14.61 7.93
C ALA A 27 -2.94 15.53 8.90
N SER A 28 -2.58 15.51 10.20
CA SER A 28 -3.19 16.36 11.23
C SER A 28 -2.60 17.77 11.34
N VAL A 29 -1.54 18.09 10.59
CA VAL A 29 -0.89 19.41 10.66
C VAL A 29 -1.58 20.38 9.69
N PRO A 30 -2.12 21.52 10.15
CA PRO A 30 -2.69 22.53 9.25
C PRO A 30 -1.61 23.07 8.31
N ARG A 31 -1.82 22.94 7.00
CA ARG A 31 -0.93 23.52 5.98
C ARG A 31 -1.47 24.87 5.53
N PHE A 32 -0.60 25.88 5.49
CA PHE A 32 -0.93 27.19 4.94
C PHE A 32 -1.14 27.09 3.42
N GLU A 33 -2.32 27.47 2.94
CA GLU A 33 -2.60 27.59 1.51
C GLU A 33 -2.21 28.97 0.99
N VAL A 34 -1.37 29.02 -0.04
CA VAL A 34 -1.14 30.23 -0.83
C VAL A 34 -2.18 30.25 -1.93
N PHE A 35 -3.28 30.99 -1.74
CA PHE A 35 -4.26 31.18 -2.80
C PHE A 35 -3.62 31.95 -3.96
N SER A 36 -3.87 31.49 -5.19
CA SER A 36 -3.74 32.36 -6.36
C SER A 36 -4.69 33.56 -6.19
N LEU A 37 -4.15 34.78 -6.29
CA LEU A 37 -4.92 36.04 -6.22
C LEU A 37 -6.17 36.03 -7.11
N ASN A 38 -6.11 35.36 -8.26
CA ASN A 38 -7.23 35.24 -9.20
C ASN A 38 -8.40 34.41 -8.62
N ASN A 39 -8.09 33.34 -7.88
CA ASN A 39 -9.13 32.51 -7.24
C ASN A 39 -9.76 33.23 -6.04
N VAL A 40 -8.97 34.01 -5.29
CA VAL A 40 -9.49 34.89 -4.23
C VAL A 40 -10.45 35.91 -4.84
N LEU A 41 -10.02 36.61 -5.90
CA LEU A 41 -10.83 37.61 -6.58
C LEU A 41 -12.16 37.02 -7.09
N LYS A 42 -12.14 35.83 -7.71
CA LYS A 42 -13.37 35.15 -8.15
C LYS A 42 -14.31 34.81 -7.00
N ALA A 43 -13.79 34.32 -5.87
CA ALA A 43 -14.60 34.00 -4.69
C ALA A 43 -15.23 35.26 -4.07
N VAL A 44 -14.46 36.35 -3.95
CA VAL A 44 -14.96 37.66 -3.48
C VAL A 44 -16.04 38.21 -4.42
N MET A 45 -15.80 38.16 -5.73
CA MET A 45 -16.77 38.64 -6.73
C MET A 45 -18.06 37.82 -6.74
N ALA A 46 -18.00 36.54 -6.36
CA ALA A 46 -19.16 35.68 -6.21
C ALA A 46 -19.89 35.84 -4.86
N GLY A 47 -19.47 36.77 -4.01
CA GLY A 47 -20.05 36.99 -2.67
C GLY A 47 -19.80 35.84 -1.68
N GLN A 48 -18.82 34.97 -1.96
CA GLN A 48 -18.48 33.87 -1.06
C GLN A 48 -17.53 34.36 0.03
N GLU A 49 -17.74 33.88 1.26
CA GLU A 49 -16.82 34.13 2.35
C GLU A 49 -15.47 33.48 2.04
N VAL A 50 -14.43 34.30 1.90
CA VAL A 50 -13.06 33.83 1.66
C VAL A 50 -12.50 33.31 2.97
N THR A 51 -12.87 32.09 3.31
CA THR A 51 -12.19 31.33 4.34
C THR A 51 -10.82 30.94 3.81
N ARG A 52 -9.75 31.37 4.49
CA ARG A 52 -8.36 30.90 4.23
C ARG A 52 -8.17 29.39 4.43
N PHE A 53 -9.22 28.72 4.88
CA PHE A 53 -9.27 27.31 5.26
C PHE A 53 -10.41 26.65 4.48
N LYS A 54 -10.27 26.52 3.15
CA LYS A 54 -11.27 25.82 2.34
C LYS A 54 -10.55 24.74 1.55
N ASN A 55 -10.66 23.50 2.03
CA ASN A 55 -10.11 22.30 1.38
C ASN A 55 -10.68 22.15 -0.04
N LEU A 56 -10.02 22.73 -1.04
CA LEU A 56 -10.34 22.51 -2.45
C LEU A 56 -9.06 22.13 -3.21
N THR A 57 -8.95 20.82 -3.49
CA THR A 57 -7.99 20.20 -4.41
C THR A 57 -6.54 20.64 -4.19
N GLN A 58 -6.04 20.46 -2.96
CA GLN A 58 -4.60 20.30 -2.77
C GLN A 58 -4.12 19.17 -3.68
N ALA A 59 -2.94 19.35 -4.28
CA ALA A 59 -2.10 18.21 -4.61
C ALA A 59 -1.97 17.45 -3.28
N GLN A 60 -2.74 16.38 -3.19
CA GLN A 60 -2.86 15.56 -2.02
C GLN A 60 -1.57 14.74 -2.00
N LEU A 61 -0.55 15.30 -1.37
CA LEU A 61 0.81 14.77 -1.39
C LEU A 61 1.16 14.24 0.00
N THR A 62 1.74 13.05 0.06
CA THR A 62 2.28 12.48 1.30
C THR A 62 3.79 12.71 1.33
N ALA A 63 4.27 13.39 2.37
CA ALA A 63 5.71 13.60 2.56
C ALA A 63 6.31 12.35 3.19
N ILE A 64 7.41 11.86 2.63
CA ILE A 64 8.09 10.65 3.09
C ILE A 64 9.57 10.94 3.31
N ASP A 65 10.13 10.36 4.35
CA ASP A 65 11.57 10.39 4.62
C ASP A 65 12.24 9.09 4.15
N GLU A 66 13.56 9.01 4.28
CA GLU A 66 14.33 7.81 3.93
C GLU A 66 13.93 6.59 4.74
N ASN A 67 13.47 6.78 5.99
CA ASN A 67 13.02 5.67 6.84
C ASN A 67 11.72 5.04 6.30
N ILE A 68 10.76 5.88 5.86
CA ILE A 68 9.54 5.40 5.22
C ILE A 68 9.88 4.72 3.90
N LEU A 69 10.77 5.29 3.08
CA LEU A 69 11.21 4.66 1.83
C LEU A 69 11.83 3.27 2.09
N SER A 70 12.72 3.17 3.06
CA SER A 70 13.32 1.88 3.45
C SER A 70 12.25 0.89 3.92
N ALA A 71 11.30 1.33 4.74
CA ALA A 71 10.21 0.48 5.22
C ALA A 71 9.29 0.00 4.08
N LEU A 72 9.03 0.85 3.08
CA LEU A 72 8.29 0.50 1.87
C LEU A 72 9.02 -0.58 1.06
N HIS A 73 10.31 -0.40 0.81
CA HIS A 73 11.12 -1.38 0.09
C HIS A 73 11.15 -2.73 0.80
N GLU A 74 11.28 -2.73 2.12
CA GLU A 74 11.22 -3.97 2.91
C GLU A 74 9.85 -4.65 2.79
N LEU A 75 8.76 -3.89 2.89
CA LEU A 75 7.40 -4.43 2.74
C LEU A 75 7.17 -5.03 1.34
N PHE A 76 7.65 -4.36 0.29
CA PHE A 76 7.54 -4.87 -1.09
C PHE A 76 8.38 -6.13 -1.29
N SER A 77 9.55 -6.21 -0.67
CA SER A 77 10.40 -7.42 -0.70
C SER A 77 9.70 -8.60 -0.02
N ILE A 78 9.01 -8.38 1.10
CA ILE A 78 8.22 -9.41 1.78
C ILE A 78 7.11 -9.92 0.84
N LEU A 79 6.35 -9.02 0.21
CA LEU A 79 5.31 -9.37 -0.76
C LEU A 79 5.86 -10.24 -1.89
N ASP A 80 6.96 -9.83 -2.51
CA ASP A 80 7.57 -10.54 -3.62
C ASP A 80 8.08 -11.93 -3.18
N SER A 81 8.73 -12.01 -2.01
CA SER A 81 9.24 -13.26 -1.46
C SER A 81 8.13 -14.29 -1.22
N ILE A 82 7.02 -13.92 -0.57
CA ILE A 82 5.92 -14.86 -0.34
C ILE A 82 5.13 -15.14 -1.62
N GLY A 83 4.94 -14.13 -2.47
CA GLY A 83 4.27 -14.26 -3.75
C GLY A 83 4.91 -15.30 -4.64
N LEU A 84 6.23 -15.23 -4.83
CA LEU A 84 6.99 -16.21 -5.62
C LEU A 84 6.86 -17.64 -5.06
N LYS A 85 7.01 -17.82 -3.75
CA LYS A 85 6.87 -19.13 -3.10
C LYS A 85 5.49 -19.75 -3.30
N VAL A 86 4.43 -18.93 -3.22
CA VAL A 86 3.05 -19.38 -3.46
C VAL A 86 2.84 -19.76 -4.92
N LEU A 87 3.36 -18.95 -5.85
CA LEU A 87 3.25 -19.24 -7.29
C LEU A 87 3.97 -20.53 -7.67
N ASP A 88 5.17 -20.76 -7.11
CA ASP A 88 5.94 -21.99 -7.33
C ASP A 88 5.15 -23.22 -6.88
N LEU A 89 4.60 -23.20 -5.65
CA LEU A 89 3.77 -24.30 -5.15
C LEU A 89 2.47 -24.47 -5.92
N ALA A 90 1.82 -23.36 -6.30
CA ALA A 90 0.57 -23.40 -7.04
C ALA A 90 0.75 -23.96 -8.46
N SER A 91 1.94 -23.81 -9.07
CA SER A 91 2.23 -24.30 -10.43
C SER A 91 2.03 -25.81 -10.61
N GLU A 92 2.16 -26.58 -9.52
CA GLU A 92 1.95 -28.03 -9.50
C GLU A 92 0.51 -28.43 -9.19
N LYS A 93 -0.38 -27.46 -8.91
CA LYS A 93 -1.78 -27.68 -8.55
C LYS A 93 -2.71 -27.42 -9.74
N SER A 94 -4.01 -27.59 -9.51
CA SER A 94 -5.04 -27.41 -10.54
C SER A 94 -5.05 -25.97 -11.11
N PRO A 95 -5.48 -25.77 -12.37
CA PRO A 95 -5.53 -24.44 -12.98
C PRO A 95 -6.34 -23.40 -12.19
N SER A 96 -7.39 -23.85 -11.48
CA SER A 96 -8.19 -22.98 -10.62
C SER A 96 -7.38 -22.43 -9.45
N ILE A 97 -6.54 -23.27 -8.81
CA ILE A 97 -5.67 -22.86 -7.71
C ILE A 97 -4.58 -21.90 -8.22
N GLN A 98 -3.96 -22.23 -9.36
CA GLN A 98 -2.98 -21.36 -10.01
C GLN A 98 -3.55 -19.97 -10.27
N LYS A 99 -4.77 -19.89 -10.81
CA LYS A 99 -5.44 -18.62 -11.08
C LYS A 99 -5.67 -17.80 -9.81
N VAL A 100 -6.14 -18.43 -8.72
CA VAL A 100 -6.38 -17.73 -7.45
C VAL A 100 -5.08 -17.23 -6.83
N ALA A 101 -4.03 -18.03 -6.84
CA ALA A 101 -2.70 -17.63 -6.37
C ALA A 101 -2.18 -16.42 -7.15
N TYR A 102 -2.25 -16.50 -8.49
CA TYR A 102 -1.80 -15.45 -9.38
C TYR A 102 -2.57 -14.13 -9.21
N THR A 103 -3.91 -14.18 -9.19
CA THR A 103 -4.71 -12.95 -9.03
C THR A 103 -4.53 -12.32 -7.65
N THR A 104 -4.34 -13.12 -6.60
CA THR A 104 -4.07 -12.63 -5.24
C THR A 104 -2.74 -11.89 -5.20
N TYR A 105 -1.67 -12.48 -5.74
CA TYR A 105 -0.36 -11.83 -5.84
C TYR A 105 -0.42 -10.54 -6.68
N LEU A 106 -1.08 -10.59 -7.84
CA LEU A 106 -1.23 -9.42 -8.70
C LEU A 106 -1.95 -8.25 -8.02
N ARG A 107 -2.92 -8.52 -7.14
CA ARG A 107 -3.59 -7.47 -6.37
C ARG A 107 -2.60 -6.72 -5.47
N GLY A 108 -1.73 -7.44 -4.76
CA GLY A 108 -0.67 -6.83 -3.95
C GLY A 108 0.33 -6.05 -4.82
N LYS A 109 0.73 -6.61 -5.96
CA LYS A 109 1.64 -5.94 -6.90
C LYS A 109 1.05 -4.67 -7.50
N ALA A 110 -0.26 -4.66 -7.78
CA ALA A 110 -0.94 -3.46 -8.28
C ALA A 110 -0.84 -2.31 -7.26
N SER A 111 -1.08 -2.59 -5.97
CA SER A 111 -0.92 -1.60 -4.89
C SER A 111 0.54 -1.15 -4.73
N ALA A 112 1.50 -2.08 -4.77
CA ALA A 112 2.93 -1.73 -4.69
C ALA A 112 3.36 -0.85 -5.87
N ASN A 113 2.98 -1.22 -7.08
CA ASN A 113 3.27 -0.44 -8.30
C ASN A 113 2.61 0.93 -8.26
N PHE A 114 1.37 1.03 -7.77
CA PHE A 114 0.69 2.31 -7.61
C PHE A 114 1.51 3.24 -6.70
N ILE A 115 1.99 2.75 -5.55
CA ILE A 115 2.82 3.55 -4.65
C ILE A 115 4.14 3.94 -5.32
N GLN A 116 4.85 2.99 -5.94
CA GLN A 116 6.13 3.23 -6.59
C GLN A 116 6.04 4.24 -7.74
N LEU A 117 5.04 4.13 -8.62
CA LEU A 117 4.83 5.04 -9.74
C LEU A 117 4.46 6.45 -9.29
N ASN A 118 3.85 6.58 -8.12
CA ASN A 118 3.52 7.88 -7.54
C ASN A 118 4.61 8.40 -6.60
N THR A 119 5.72 7.70 -6.42
CA THR A 119 6.82 8.13 -5.55
C THR A 119 7.86 8.92 -6.35
N THR A 120 8.12 10.15 -5.93
CA THR A 120 9.14 11.03 -6.52
C THR A 120 9.98 11.65 -5.41
N GLY A 121 11.24 11.20 -5.28
CA GLY A 121 12.13 11.66 -4.22
C GLY A 121 11.53 11.43 -2.83
N SER A 122 11.33 12.51 -2.07
CA SER A 122 10.79 12.49 -0.71
C SER A 122 9.27 12.70 -0.65
N VAL A 123 8.54 12.45 -1.73
CA VAL A 123 7.10 12.71 -1.82
C VAL A 123 6.38 11.58 -2.57
N ILE A 124 5.21 11.18 -2.07
CA ILE A 124 4.24 10.35 -2.78
C ILE A 124 3.11 11.25 -3.27
N LEU A 125 2.80 11.19 -4.57
CA LEU A 125 1.81 12.01 -5.27
C LEU A 125 0.36 11.59 -5.00
N THR A 126 0.05 11.15 -3.78
CA THR A 126 -1.27 10.66 -3.35
C THR A 126 -1.58 11.10 -1.92
N ASN A 127 -2.87 11.28 -1.59
CA ASN A 127 -3.23 11.67 -0.22
C ASN A 127 -2.83 10.58 0.77
N PRO A 128 -2.55 10.97 2.03
CA PRO A 128 -2.29 10.04 3.12
C PRO A 128 -3.31 8.90 3.23
N THR A 129 -4.61 9.17 3.06
CA THR A 129 -5.65 8.14 3.19
C THR A 129 -5.55 7.06 2.11
N THR A 130 -5.40 7.46 0.84
CA THR A 130 -5.21 6.56 -0.29
C THR A 130 -3.89 5.81 -0.18
N PHE A 131 -2.81 6.49 0.18
CA PHE A 131 -1.52 5.85 0.40
C PHE A 131 -1.60 4.75 1.48
N LEU A 132 -2.20 5.06 2.63
CA LEU A 132 -2.36 4.10 3.72
C LEU A 132 -3.30 2.95 3.35
N ALA A 133 -4.35 3.20 2.58
CA ALA A 133 -5.24 2.15 2.07
C ALA A 133 -4.48 1.17 1.16
N GLU A 134 -3.63 1.67 0.26
CA GLU A 134 -2.82 0.81 -0.60
C GLU A 134 -1.79 0.00 0.19
N LEU A 135 -1.21 0.57 1.25
CA LEU A 135 -0.34 -0.19 2.15
C LEU A 135 -1.08 -1.28 2.90
N GLN A 136 -2.29 -0.98 3.37
CA GLN A 136 -3.13 -1.96 4.04
C GLN A 136 -3.49 -3.11 3.09
N ASN A 137 -3.77 -2.82 1.82
CA ASN A 137 -4.00 -3.84 0.79
C ASN A 137 -2.79 -4.77 0.63
N ILE A 138 -1.57 -4.22 0.63
CA ILE A 138 -0.35 -5.03 0.53
C ILE A 138 -0.21 -5.96 1.74
N VAL A 139 -0.41 -5.46 2.96
CA VAL A 139 -0.34 -6.27 4.18
C VAL A 139 -1.40 -7.37 4.20
N ALA A 140 -2.64 -7.04 3.78
CA ALA A 140 -3.71 -8.02 3.68
C ALA A 140 -3.38 -9.12 2.66
N VAL A 141 -2.84 -8.76 1.49
CA VAL A 141 -2.40 -9.72 0.47
C VAL A 141 -1.25 -10.60 0.99
N ILE A 142 -0.28 -10.03 1.71
CA ILE A 142 0.80 -10.82 2.35
C ILE A 142 0.19 -11.87 3.29
N HIS A 143 -0.76 -11.48 4.15
CA HIS A 143 -1.46 -12.40 5.04
C HIS A 143 -2.20 -13.52 4.27
N GLU A 144 -2.94 -13.16 3.22
CA GLU A 144 -3.65 -14.14 2.39
C GLU A 144 -2.69 -15.12 1.68
N LEU A 145 -1.57 -14.61 1.14
CA LEU A 145 -0.56 -15.44 0.49
C LEU A 145 0.09 -16.42 1.47
N TYR A 146 0.38 -16.00 2.70
CA TYR A 146 0.88 -16.90 3.74
C TYR A 146 -0.16 -17.97 4.14
N SER A 147 -1.43 -17.60 4.25
CA SER A 147 -2.49 -18.58 4.49
C SER A 147 -2.57 -19.59 3.34
N MET A 148 -2.47 -19.12 2.11
CA MET A 148 -2.49 -19.97 0.92
C MET A 148 -1.26 -20.88 0.86
N TYR A 149 -0.08 -20.36 1.17
CA TYR A 149 1.17 -21.13 1.23
C TYR A 149 1.03 -22.35 2.15
N ASN A 150 0.51 -22.14 3.36
CA ASN A 150 0.28 -23.21 4.33
C ASN A 150 -0.73 -24.23 3.81
N SER A 151 -1.87 -23.79 3.27
CA SER A 151 -2.86 -24.70 2.70
C SER A 151 -2.31 -25.52 1.51
N LEU A 152 -1.43 -24.93 0.70
CA LEU A 152 -0.84 -25.61 -0.46
C LEU A 152 0.20 -26.67 -0.08
N GLN A 153 0.91 -26.48 1.03
CA GLN A 153 1.83 -27.47 1.58
C GLN A 153 1.11 -28.72 2.10
N GLU A 154 -0.07 -28.54 2.68
CA GLU A 154 -0.88 -29.64 3.24
C GLU A 154 -1.63 -30.44 2.16
N LEU A 155 -1.84 -29.85 0.98
CA LEU A 155 -2.49 -30.52 -0.14
C LEU A 155 -1.51 -31.50 -0.81
N PRO A 156 -1.88 -32.79 -0.98
CA PRO A 156 -1.09 -33.70 -1.79
C PRO A 156 -0.91 -33.13 -3.21
N SER A 157 0.26 -33.36 -3.81
CA SER A 157 0.51 -33.00 -5.21
C SER A 157 -0.54 -33.71 -6.07
N GLY A 158 -1.43 -32.94 -6.69
CA GLY A 158 -2.49 -33.51 -7.50
C GLY A 158 -1.88 -34.19 -8.72
N GLU A 159 -2.15 -35.49 -8.88
CA GLU A 159 -1.85 -36.21 -10.12
C GLU A 159 -2.43 -35.44 -11.30
N ARG A 160 -1.55 -35.08 -12.25
CA ARG A 160 -1.93 -34.52 -13.53
C ARG A 160 -2.93 -35.49 -14.18
N ARG A 161 -4.20 -35.10 -14.26
CA ARG A 161 -5.18 -35.71 -15.16
C ARG A 161 -5.29 -34.86 -16.42
#